data_AF-A0A4Z2HV96-F1
#
_entry.id   AF-A0A4Z2HV96-F1
#
_cell.length_a   1.000
_cell.length_b   1.000
_cell.length_c   1.000
_cell.angle_alpha   90.00
_cell.angle_beta   90.00
_cell.angle_gamma   90.00
#
_symmetry.space_group_name_H-M   'P 1'
#
loop_
_entity.id
_entity.type
_entity.pdbx_description
1 polymer ?
#
loop_
_entity_poly.entity_id
_entity_poly.type
_entity_poly.pdbx_seq_one_letter_code
_entity_poly.pdbx_strand_id
1 'polypeptide(L)'
;MFSLLQADFVKVAHPDPAFREAAEKACIEIGTVVEKRVAELFMFDFKISGIHLDDKLRKEAVALHVKLLDLNNDFLVGCHLPNRIASSAIPEHLHPHFADEGSFVQIGGLHADSPNDLVREIAYRIYLYPNADMMECLDELLKCRYKLAQLVGYESYGHRALKGTMAKTPG
;
A
#
# COMPACT_ATOMS: atom_id res chain seq x y z
N MET A 1 -12.04 24.56 -6.49
CA MET A 1 -12.42 24.80 -7.89
C MET A 1 -13.63 25.73 -8.01
N PHE A 2 -14.70 25.54 -7.23
CA PHE A 2 -15.85 26.45 -7.18
C PHE A 2 -15.52 27.90 -6.76
N SER A 3 -14.56 28.11 -5.85
CA SER A 3 -14.20 29.46 -5.36
C SER A 3 -13.40 30.30 -6.37
N LEU A 4 -12.53 29.69 -7.18
CA LEU A 4 -11.72 30.41 -8.18
C LEU A 4 -12.57 30.87 -9.36
N LEU A 5 -13.48 30.03 -9.86
CA LEU A 5 -14.40 30.41 -10.94
C LEU A 5 -15.34 31.57 -10.54
N GLN A 6 -15.80 31.59 -9.28
CA GLN A 6 -16.60 32.71 -8.77
C GLN A 6 -15.76 33.98 -8.62
N ALA A 7 -14.51 33.88 -8.14
CA ALA A 7 -13.60 35.01 -8.03
C ALA A 7 -13.19 35.57 -9.41
N ASP A 8 -12.98 34.70 -10.41
CA ASP A 8 -12.69 35.09 -11.78
C ASP A 8 -13.86 35.84 -12.43
N PHE A 9 -15.10 35.40 -12.16
CA PHE A 9 -16.30 36.11 -12.63
C PHE A 9 -16.44 37.49 -11.96
N VAL A 10 -16.22 37.57 -10.64
CA VAL A 10 -16.27 38.86 -9.91
C VAL A 10 -15.20 39.81 -10.41
N LYS A 11 -13.97 39.33 -10.68
CA LYS A 11 -12.86 40.11 -11.24
C LYS A 11 -13.22 40.78 -12.57
N VAL A 12 -14.00 40.11 -13.42
CA VAL A 12 -14.33 40.59 -14.77
C VAL A 12 -15.66 41.36 -14.83
N ALA A 13 -16.67 40.94 -14.07
CA ALA A 13 -18.05 41.39 -14.26
C ALA A 13 -18.59 42.31 -13.15
N HIS A 14 -17.89 42.47 -12.02
CA HIS A 14 -18.42 43.27 -10.91
C HIS A 14 -18.31 44.80 -11.18
N PRO A 15 -19.40 45.57 -11.04
CA PRO A 15 -19.42 46.99 -11.38
C PRO A 15 -18.54 47.84 -10.46
N ASP A 16 -18.41 47.44 -9.19
CA ASP A 16 -17.58 48.13 -8.22
C ASP A 16 -16.10 47.65 -8.30
N PRO A 17 -15.14 48.55 -8.57
CA PRO A 17 -13.71 48.22 -8.66
C PRO A 17 -13.11 47.63 -7.38
N ALA A 18 -13.62 47.98 -6.19
CA ALA A 18 -13.07 47.47 -4.93
C ALA A 18 -13.24 45.94 -4.80
N PHE A 19 -14.39 45.42 -5.25
CA PHE A 19 -14.63 43.97 -5.27
C PHE A 19 -13.82 43.25 -6.36
N ARG A 20 -13.56 43.90 -7.50
CA ARG A 20 -12.68 43.35 -8.55
C ARG A 20 -11.24 43.22 -8.06
N GLU A 21 -10.73 44.26 -7.39
CA GLU A 21 -9.38 44.26 -6.81
C GLU A 21 -9.24 43.24 -5.68
N ALA A 22 -10.25 43.13 -4.81
CA ALA A 22 -10.27 42.11 -3.75
C ALA A 22 -10.29 40.68 -4.33
N ALA A 23 -11.09 40.44 -5.38
CA ALA A 23 -11.13 39.14 -6.06
C ALA A 23 -9.81 38.80 -6.75
N GLU A 24 -9.17 39.78 -7.41
CA GLU A 24 -7.85 39.60 -8.01
C GLU A 24 -6.78 39.28 -6.97
N LYS A 25 -6.74 40.02 -5.85
CA LYS A 25 -5.83 39.75 -4.74
C LYS A 25 -6.04 38.37 -4.15
N ALA A 26 -7.29 37.96 -3.97
CA ALA A 26 -7.64 36.61 -3.50
C ALA A 26 -7.21 35.52 -4.49
N CYS A 27 -7.42 35.71 -5.81
CA CYS A 27 -6.95 34.76 -6.82
C CYS A 27 -5.42 34.62 -6.81
N ILE A 28 -4.68 35.72 -6.67
CA ILE A 28 -3.21 35.71 -6.57
C ILE A 28 -2.78 34.96 -5.29
N GLU A 29 -3.34 35.31 -4.13
CA GLU A 29 -2.99 34.70 -2.85
C GLU A 29 -3.29 33.19 -2.86
N ILE A 30 -4.49 32.79 -3.30
CA ILE A 30 -4.86 31.37 -3.42
C ILE A 30 -3.92 30.65 -4.41
N GLY A 31 -3.61 31.27 -5.55
CA GLY A 31 -2.64 30.75 -6.52
C GLY A 31 -1.29 30.47 -5.88
N THR A 32 -0.73 31.43 -5.15
CA THR A 32 0.56 31.27 -4.47
C THR A 32 0.53 30.17 -3.39
N VAL A 33 -0.57 30.01 -2.67
CA VAL A 33 -0.74 28.93 -1.67
C VAL A 33 -0.79 27.56 -2.34
N VAL A 34 -1.51 27.44 -3.46
CA VAL A 34 -1.59 26.19 -4.24
C VAL A 34 -0.23 25.84 -4.84
N GLU A 35 0.45 26.80 -5.46
CA GLU A 35 1.79 26.61 -6.04
C GLU A 35 2.80 26.17 -4.99
N LYS A 36 2.80 26.82 -3.83
CA LYS A 36 3.64 26.43 -2.69
C LYS A 36 3.35 25.00 -2.26
N ARG A 37 2.07 24.62 -2.17
CA ARG A 37 1.68 23.26 -1.80
C ARG A 37 2.14 22.23 -2.83
N VAL A 38 1.99 22.53 -4.11
CA VAL A 38 2.46 21.66 -5.20
C VAL A 38 3.99 21.50 -5.16
N ALA A 39 4.72 22.59 -4.92
CA ALA A 39 6.18 22.54 -4.77
C ALA A 39 6.62 21.69 -3.57
N GLU A 40 5.91 21.79 -2.44
CA GLU A 40 6.15 20.94 -1.27
C GLU A 40 5.92 19.45 -1.57
N LEU A 41 4.87 19.11 -2.33
CA LEU A 41 4.60 17.74 -2.77
C LEU A 41 5.68 17.20 -3.70
N PHE A 42 6.13 18.00 -4.68
CA PHE A 42 7.24 17.59 -5.54
C PHE A 42 8.54 17.37 -4.77
N MET A 43 8.87 18.27 -3.84
CA MET A 43 10.04 18.12 -3.00
C MET A 43 9.97 16.85 -2.14
N PHE A 44 8.77 16.48 -1.69
CA PHE A 44 8.53 15.23 -0.99
C PHE A 44 8.77 14.01 -1.89
N ASP A 45 8.22 14.00 -3.10
CA ASP A 45 8.41 12.91 -4.08
C ASP A 45 9.88 12.73 -4.47
N PHE A 46 10.61 13.84 -4.67
CA PHE A 46 12.05 13.81 -4.93
C PHE A 46 12.86 13.24 -3.77
N LYS A 47 12.48 13.54 -2.53
CA LYS A 47 13.14 12.94 -1.37
C LYS A 47 12.87 11.44 -1.31
N ILE A 48 11.62 11.03 -1.53
CA ILE A 48 11.22 9.62 -1.51
C ILE A 48 11.83 8.80 -2.65
N SER A 49 12.09 9.41 -3.80
CA SER A 49 12.77 8.75 -4.93
C SER A 49 14.29 8.57 -4.70
N GLY A 50 14.86 9.24 -3.70
CA GLY A 50 16.30 9.19 -3.43
C GLY A 50 17.16 9.99 -4.42
N ILE A 51 16.57 10.91 -5.22
CA ILE A 51 17.32 11.69 -6.22
C ILE A 51 18.44 12.54 -5.59
N HIS A 52 18.26 12.96 -4.34
CA HIS A 52 19.18 13.76 -3.56
C HIS A 52 20.38 12.98 -3.01
N LEU A 53 20.38 11.65 -3.09
CA LEU A 53 21.44 10.80 -2.58
C LEU A 53 22.63 10.78 -3.54
N ASP A 54 23.80 10.38 -3.04
CA ASP A 54 24.96 10.10 -3.90
C ASP A 54 24.70 8.90 -4.83
N ASP A 55 25.54 8.73 -5.86
CA ASP A 55 25.32 7.72 -6.88
C ASP A 55 25.30 6.28 -6.33
N LYS A 56 26.04 6.00 -5.25
CA LYS A 56 26.10 4.68 -4.65
C LYS A 56 24.79 4.37 -3.92
N LEU A 57 24.37 5.28 -3.05
CA LEU A 57 23.13 5.17 -2.29
C LEU A 57 21.90 5.22 -3.20
N ARG A 58 21.95 6.00 -4.29
CA ARG A 58 20.87 6.06 -5.28
C ARG A 58 20.72 4.72 -6.02
N LYS A 59 21.82 4.06 -6.40
CA LYS A 59 21.76 2.70 -6.98
C LYS A 59 21.17 1.70 -6.00
N GLU A 60 21.52 1.80 -4.72
CA GLU A 60 20.95 0.95 -3.67
C GLU A 60 19.45 1.23 -3.47
N ALA A 61 19.03 2.49 -3.47
CA ALA A 61 17.62 2.88 -3.41
C ALA A 61 16.81 2.25 -4.56
N VAL A 62 17.33 2.36 -5.79
CA VAL A 62 16.70 1.77 -6.98
C VAL A 62 16.60 0.25 -6.84
N ALA A 63 17.67 -0.43 -6.42
CA ALA A 63 17.64 -1.88 -6.22
C ALA A 63 16.61 -2.29 -5.15
N LEU A 64 16.51 -1.54 -4.05
CA LEU A 64 15.50 -1.77 -3.01
C LEU A 64 14.08 -1.51 -3.52
N HIS A 65 13.88 -0.51 -4.37
CA HIS A 65 12.58 -0.23 -4.99
C HIS A 65 12.13 -1.38 -5.89
N VAL A 66 13.03 -1.92 -6.72
CA VAL A 66 12.76 -3.11 -7.56
C VAL A 66 12.42 -4.31 -6.67
N LYS A 67 13.28 -4.63 -5.69
CA LYS A 67 13.04 -5.74 -4.75
C LYS A 67 11.70 -5.60 -4.03
N LEU A 68 11.35 -4.38 -3.60
CA LEU A 68 10.08 -4.11 -2.93
C LEU A 68 8.88 -4.34 -3.86
N LEU A 69 8.98 -3.95 -5.13
CA LEU A 69 7.91 -4.20 -6.11
C LEU A 69 7.70 -5.71 -6.30
N ASP A 70 8.78 -6.45 -6.53
CA ASP A 70 8.74 -7.89 -6.74
C ASP A 70 8.13 -8.60 -5.52
N LEU A 71 8.63 -8.30 -4.31
CA LEU A 71 8.09 -8.87 -3.07
C LEU A 71 6.61 -8.55 -2.82
N ASN A 72 6.15 -7.32 -3.14
CA ASN A 72 4.73 -7.02 -3.00
C ASN A 72 3.88 -7.85 -3.98
N ASN A 73 4.35 -8.04 -5.22
CA ASN A 73 3.64 -8.84 -6.20
C ASN A 73 3.60 -10.32 -5.80
N ASP A 74 4.74 -10.88 -5.38
CA ASP A 74 4.84 -12.27 -4.92
C ASP A 74 3.93 -12.51 -3.71
N PHE A 75 3.95 -11.59 -2.74
CA PHE A 75 3.08 -11.67 -1.57
C PHE A 75 1.60 -11.57 -1.95
N LEU A 76 1.22 -10.63 -2.84
CA LEU A 76 -0.17 -10.48 -3.29
C LEU A 76 -0.67 -11.73 -4.01
N VAL A 77 0.12 -12.29 -4.93
CA VAL A 77 -0.23 -13.52 -5.64
C VAL A 77 -0.36 -14.67 -4.65
N GLY A 78 0.61 -14.83 -3.75
CA GLY A 78 0.61 -15.91 -2.78
C GLY A 78 -0.51 -15.82 -1.74
N CYS A 79 -0.98 -14.62 -1.36
CA CYS A 79 -2.16 -14.46 -0.49
C CYS A 79 -3.45 -15.03 -1.10
N HIS A 80 -3.52 -15.16 -2.42
CA HIS A 80 -4.67 -15.73 -3.11
C HIS A 80 -4.54 -17.24 -3.32
N LEU A 81 -3.38 -17.84 -3.01
CA LEU A 81 -3.19 -19.27 -3.14
C LEU A 81 -3.74 -19.99 -1.90
N PRO A 82 -4.54 -21.05 -2.09
CA PRO A 82 -5.00 -21.87 -0.98
C PRO A 82 -3.84 -22.54 -0.24
N ASN A 83 -4.04 -22.78 1.05
CA ASN A 83 -3.11 -23.59 1.82
C ASN A 83 -3.26 -25.06 1.43
N ARG A 84 -2.12 -25.74 1.34
CA ARG A 84 -2.04 -27.16 1.01
C ARG A 84 -1.47 -27.98 2.15
N ILE A 85 -1.92 -29.21 2.24
CA ILE A 85 -1.39 -30.21 3.17
C ILE A 85 -1.19 -31.53 2.42
N ALA A 86 -0.24 -32.35 2.85
CA ALA A 86 -0.07 -33.69 2.29
C ALA A 86 -1.36 -34.50 2.45
N SER A 87 -1.81 -35.20 1.41
CA SER A 87 -3.05 -35.99 1.45
C SER A 87 -3.01 -37.05 2.56
N SER A 88 -1.83 -37.57 2.88
CA SER A 88 -1.60 -38.52 3.98
C SER A 88 -1.87 -37.96 5.38
N ALA A 89 -1.91 -36.63 5.53
CA ALA A 89 -2.22 -35.98 6.81
C ALA A 89 -3.74 -35.86 7.08
N ILE A 90 -4.57 -36.12 6.07
CA ILE A 90 -6.03 -36.11 6.17
C ILE A 90 -6.55 -37.55 6.02
N PRO A 91 -7.53 -38.00 6.83
CA PRO A 91 -8.18 -39.29 6.63
C PRO A 91 -8.80 -39.43 5.23
N GLU A 92 -8.60 -40.58 4.57
CA GLU A 92 -9.04 -40.82 3.17
C GLU A 92 -10.53 -40.54 2.93
N HIS A 93 -11.40 -40.90 3.89
CA HIS A 93 -12.84 -40.68 3.79
C HIS A 93 -13.24 -39.18 3.80
N LEU A 94 -12.33 -38.28 4.17
CA LEU A 94 -12.57 -36.84 4.17
C LEU A 94 -11.99 -36.14 2.94
N HIS A 95 -11.14 -36.80 2.15
CA HIS A 95 -10.56 -36.24 0.92
C HIS A 95 -11.62 -35.71 -0.07
N PRO A 96 -12.78 -36.37 -0.29
CA PRO A 96 -13.80 -35.88 -1.23
C PRO A 96 -14.40 -34.51 -0.90
N HIS A 97 -14.19 -34.00 0.32
CA HIS A 97 -14.69 -32.70 0.74
C HIS A 97 -13.77 -31.53 0.34
N PHE A 98 -12.56 -31.82 -0.16
CA PHE A 98 -11.54 -30.84 -0.45
C PHE A 98 -11.04 -30.99 -1.89
N ALA A 99 -10.33 -29.97 -2.39
CA ALA A 99 -9.77 -30.04 -3.74
C ALA A 99 -8.52 -30.92 -3.72
N ASP A 100 -8.52 -31.96 -4.55
CA ASP A 100 -7.40 -32.89 -4.67
C ASP A 100 -6.36 -32.38 -5.68
N GLU A 101 -5.10 -32.45 -5.29
CA GLU A 101 -3.92 -32.10 -6.10
C GLU A 101 -2.88 -33.24 -6.03
N GLY A 102 -3.37 -34.48 -6.22
CA GLY A 102 -2.54 -35.68 -6.26
C GLY A 102 -1.96 -36.04 -4.89
N SER A 103 -0.75 -35.58 -4.60
CA SER A 103 -0.09 -35.84 -3.30
C SER A 103 -0.47 -34.82 -2.21
N PHE A 104 -1.19 -33.76 -2.58
CA PHE A 104 -1.63 -32.71 -1.69
C PHE A 104 -3.13 -32.47 -1.79
N VAL A 105 -3.71 -31.97 -0.70
CA VAL A 105 -5.08 -31.47 -0.65
C VAL A 105 -5.04 -29.96 -0.44
N GLN A 106 -5.83 -29.25 -1.22
CA GLN A 106 -5.97 -27.80 -1.21
C GLN A 106 -7.22 -27.37 -0.43
N ILE A 107 -7.04 -26.44 0.51
CA ILE A 107 -8.11 -25.90 1.34
C ILE A 107 -8.38 -24.45 0.94
N GLY A 108 -9.39 -24.25 0.12
CA GLY A 108 -9.77 -22.94 -0.43
C GLY A 108 -10.70 -22.11 0.46
N GLY A 109 -11.18 -22.65 1.57
CA GLY A 109 -12.09 -21.94 2.46
C GLY A 109 -12.32 -22.64 3.80
N LEU A 110 -13.17 -22.04 4.64
CA LEU A 110 -13.45 -22.53 6.00
C LEU A 110 -14.49 -23.67 6.05
N HIS A 111 -15.23 -23.92 4.97
CA HIS A 111 -16.31 -24.90 4.92
C HIS A 111 -17.34 -24.77 6.07
N ALA A 112 -17.63 -23.53 6.52
CA ALA A 112 -18.43 -23.28 7.72
C ALA A 112 -19.83 -23.92 7.70
N ASP A 113 -20.42 -24.08 6.52
CA ASP A 113 -21.76 -24.67 6.33
C ASP A 113 -21.76 -26.20 6.19
N SER A 114 -20.59 -26.86 6.26
CA SER A 114 -20.50 -28.32 6.17
C SER A 114 -21.23 -28.97 7.35
N PRO A 115 -22.05 -30.03 7.13
CA PRO A 115 -22.69 -30.75 8.23
C PRO A 115 -21.68 -31.59 9.02
N ASN A 116 -20.52 -31.93 8.44
CA ASN A 116 -19.47 -32.73 9.07
C ASN A 116 -18.53 -31.81 9.88
N ASP A 117 -18.48 -32.01 11.19
CA ASP A 117 -17.67 -31.23 12.13
C ASP A 117 -16.16 -31.38 11.91
N LEU A 118 -15.69 -32.58 11.58
CA LEU A 118 -14.28 -32.84 11.26
C LEU A 118 -13.85 -32.09 9.99
N VAL A 119 -14.71 -32.00 8.97
CA VAL A 119 -14.42 -31.21 7.76
C VAL A 119 -14.24 -29.73 8.11
N ARG A 120 -15.11 -29.18 8.97
CA ARG A 120 -15.00 -27.79 9.43
C ARG A 120 -13.72 -27.57 10.23
N GLU A 121 -13.37 -28.49 11.13
CA GLU A 121 -12.16 -28.39 11.94
C GLU A 121 -10.89 -28.42 11.08
N ILE A 122 -10.79 -29.38 10.17
CA ILE A 122 -9.64 -29.52 9.25
C ILE A 122 -9.52 -28.27 8.37
N ALA A 123 -10.64 -27.83 7.78
CA ALA A 123 -10.68 -26.61 6.97
C ALA A 123 -10.20 -25.40 7.78
N TYR A 124 -10.75 -25.18 8.97
CA TYR A 124 -10.35 -24.07 9.84
C TYR A 124 -8.86 -24.08 10.16
N ARG A 125 -8.33 -25.24 10.59
CA ARG A 125 -6.93 -25.38 11.00
C ARG A 125 -5.98 -25.10 9.85
N ILE A 126 -6.26 -25.63 8.66
CA ILE A 126 -5.36 -25.52 7.51
C ILE A 126 -5.53 -24.16 6.81
N TYR A 127 -6.77 -23.70 6.60
CA TYR A 127 -7.04 -22.43 5.93
C TYR A 127 -6.43 -21.24 6.68
N LEU A 128 -6.46 -21.26 8.01
CA LEU A 128 -5.88 -20.21 8.85
C LEU A 128 -4.43 -20.52 9.30
N TYR A 129 -3.87 -21.65 8.87
CA TYR A 129 -2.49 -21.98 9.22
C TYR A 129 -1.52 -20.98 8.54
N PRO A 130 -0.50 -20.48 9.25
CA PRO A 130 0.52 -19.64 8.64
C PRO A 130 1.24 -20.38 7.50
N ASN A 131 1.23 -19.79 6.31
CA ASN A 131 2.01 -20.29 5.20
C ASN A 131 3.48 -19.83 5.35
N ALA A 132 4.41 -20.78 5.48
CA ALA A 132 5.82 -20.48 5.74
C ALA A 132 6.47 -19.62 4.64
N ASP A 133 6.16 -19.91 3.37
CA ASP A 133 6.69 -19.16 2.21
C ASP A 133 6.18 -17.71 2.23
N MET A 134 4.90 -17.52 2.58
CA MET A 134 4.31 -16.18 2.70
C MET A 134 4.85 -15.41 3.90
N MET A 135 5.12 -16.08 5.02
CA MET A 135 5.75 -15.47 6.19
C MET A 135 7.17 -15.02 5.86
N GLU A 136 7.96 -15.83 5.15
CA GLU A 136 9.30 -15.44 4.70
C GLU A 136 9.27 -14.26 3.73
N CYS A 137 8.35 -14.28 2.75
CA CYS A 137 8.15 -13.18 1.82
C CYS A 137 7.78 -11.87 2.56
N LEU A 138 6.87 -11.95 3.54
CA LEU A 138 6.47 -10.82 4.36
C LEU A 138 7.64 -10.26 5.17
N ASP A 139 8.45 -11.13 5.80
CA ASP A 139 9.62 -10.71 6.56
C ASP A 139 10.63 -9.97 5.67
N GLU A 140 10.92 -10.49 4.48
CA GLU A 140 11.81 -9.83 3.52
C GLU A 140 11.24 -8.49 3.03
N LEU A 141 9.93 -8.43 2.83
CA LEU A 141 9.21 -7.22 2.43
C LEU A 141 9.32 -6.14 3.52
N LEU A 142 9.12 -6.51 4.79
CA LEU A 142 9.24 -5.59 5.92
C LEU A 142 10.68 -5.09 6.12
N LYS A 143 11.68 -5.97 6.01
CA LYS A 143 13.10 -5.59 6.04
C LYS A 143 13.45 -4.63 4.90
N CYS A 144 12.97 -4.92 3.69
CA CYS A 144 13.19 -4.07 2.51
C CYS A 144 12.58 -2.67 2.71
N ARG A 145 11.33 -2.61 3.20
CA ARG A 145 10.65 -1.35 3.56
C ARG A 145 11.45 -0.55 4.58
N TYR A 146 11.88 -1.19 5.67
CA TYR A 146 12.64 -0.51 6.71
C TYR A 146 13.96 0.07 6.16
N LYS A 147 14.72 -0.74 5.42
CA LYS A 147 16.00 -0.30 4.83
C LYS A 147 15.83 0.84 3.84
N LEU A 148 14.81 0.80 2.97
CA LEU A 148 14.52 1.88 2.03
C LEU A 148 14.15 3.18 2.76
N ALA A 149 13.36 3.10 3.83
CA ALA A 149 12.98 4.26 4.63
C ALA A 149 14.20 4.92 5.30
N GLN A 150 15.07 4.12 5.92
CA GLN A 150 16.30 4.60 6.54
C GLN A 150 17.21 5.28 5.51
N LEU A 151 17.35 4.66 4.33
CA LEU A 151 18.21 5.16 3.25
C LEU A 151 17.75 6.54 2.71
N VAL A 152 16.44 6.79 2.68
CA VAL A 152 15.88 8.11 2.28
C VAL A 152 15.61 9.06 3.46
N GLY A 153 16.15 8.76 4.64
CA GLY A 153 16.14 9.66 5.80
C GLY A 153 14.89 9.61 6.69
N TYR A 154 14.21 8.47 6.76
CA TYR A 154 13.05 8.24 7.61
C TYR A 154 13.31 7.16 8.67
N GLU A 155 12.80 7.37 9.87
CA GLU A 155 12.95 6.43 10.98
C GLU A 155 12.28 5.06 10.69
N SER A 156 11.13 5.08 10.03
CA SER A 156 10.43 3.87 9.64
C SER A 156 9.68 4.07 8.33
N TYR A 157 9.28 2.95 7.72
CA TYR A 157 8.44 3.01 6.52
C TYR A 157 7.08 3.67 6.81
N GLY A 158 6.57 3.56 8.04
CA GLY A 158 5.35 4.26 8.48
C GLY A 158 5.53 5.79 8.45
N HIS A 159 6.65 6.30 8.98
CA HIS A 159 6.98 7.73 8.88
C HIS A 159 7.07 8.21 7.43
N ARG A 160 7.64 7.39 6.55
CA ARG A 160 7.70 7.67 5.10
C ARG A 160 6.31 7.70 4.48
N ALA A 161 5.46 6.72 4.78
CA ALA A 161 4.12 6.59 4.20
C ALA A 161 3.14 7.67 4.68
N LEU A 162 3.27 8.13 5.93
CA LEU A 162 2.29 9.05 6.55
C LEU A 162 2.60 10.54 6.37
N LYS A 163 3.80 10.92 5.94
CA LYS A 163 4.22 12.33 5.86
C LYS A 163 3.38 13.19 4.91
N GLY A 164 2.67 12.58 3.96
CA GLY A 164 1.70 13.25 3.07
C GLY A 164 0.24 13.10 3.48
N THR A 165 -0.07 12.36 4.55
CA THR A 165 -1.44 12.04 4.97
C THR A 165 -1.88 12.92 6.14
N MET A 166 -3.17 12.86 6.48
CA MET A 166 -3.71 13.58 7.64
C MET A 166 -3.12 13.12 8.99
N ALA A 167 -2.68 11.86 9.06
CA ALA A 167 -2.12 11.27 10.28
C ALA A 167 -0.70 11.81 10.61
N LYS A 168 0.07 12.20 9.58
CA LYS A 168 1.43 12.77 9.65
C LYS A 168 2.52 11.84 10.20
N THR A 169 2.31 11.20 11.36
CA THR A 169 3.29 10.31 12.03
C THR A 169 2.62 9.00 12.49
N PRO A 170 3.38 7.89 12.59
CA PRO A 170 2.94 6.71 13.33
C PRO A 170 2.66 7.07 14.79
N GLY A 171 1.70 6.38 15.42
CA GLY A 171 1.37 6.53 16.84
C GLY A 171 2.33 5.79 17.76
#